data_AF-A0A1G6CEV2-F1
#
_entry.id   AF-A0A1G6CEV2-F1
#
_cell.length_a   1.000
_cell.length_b   1.000
_cell.length_c   1.000
_cell.angle_alpha   90.00
_cell.angle_beta   90.00
_cell.angle_gamma   90.00
#
_symmetry.space_group_name_H-M   'P 1'
#
loop_
_entity.id
_entity.type
_entity.pdbx_description
1 polymer ?
#
loop_
_entity_poly.entity_id
_entity_poly.type
_entity_poly.pdbx_seq_one_letter_code
_entity_poly.pdbx_strand_id
1 'polypeptide(L)'
;MIINEQKVKAAFASYTKNFNPEDPKIALKISHTYRVAENSRAIASSLNMSEDDIEIAWLIGMLHDIGRFEQIERYGTFNDSQSVDHGDFGADLLFKEGLIRNYIDVRDYDAIIETAIRQHNKYRVCEGLNSRTEQFAHIIRDADKVDIFRVQVEEPIIGIYGVPLEEIQKEFLSDAVFEQFKEHTAILRELKKCHLDYYVGHFSLAFELVYPCSRKLTKEQGYLEQLMELKVEDPKTQERIDFIRAEINSCLE
;
A
#
# COMPACT_ATOMS: atom_id res chain seq x y z
N MET A 1 4.71 -22.35 -16.48
CA MET A 1 4.40 -21.57 -15.28
C MET A 1 5.58 -21.66 -14.35
N ILE A 2 6.31 -20.56 -14.20
CA ILE A 2 7.51 -20.48 -13.37
C ILE A 2 7.17 -20.50 -11.86
N ILE A 3 5.96 -20.06 -11.49
CA ILE A 3 5.48 -19.99 -10.11
C ILE A 3 4.50 -21.11 -9.81
N ASN A 4 4.64 -21.75 -8.65
CA ASN A 4 3.63 -22.65 -8.10
C ASN A 4 2.85 -21.90 -7.01
N GLU A 5 1.67 -21.39 -7.35
CA GLU A 5 0.83 -20.59 -6.44
C GLU A 5 0.53 -21.33 -5.13
N GLN A 6 0.22 -22.63 -5.19
CA GLN A 6 -0.09 -23.41 -3.99
C GLN A 6 1.13 -23.51 -3.06
N LYS A 7 2.34 -23.69 -3.60
CA LYS A 7 3.59 -23.67 -2.83
C LYS A 7 3.78 -22.31 -2.15
N VAL A 8 3.59 -21.21 -2.88
CA VAL A 8 3.73 -19.84 -2.34
C VAL A 8 2.72 -19.58 -1.23
N LYS A 9 1.44 -19.89 -1.43
CA LYS A 9 0.39 -19.72 -0.43
C LYS A 9 0.65 -20.58 0.82
N ALA A 10 1.08 -21.83 0.63
CA ALA A 10 1.43 -22.71 1.75
C ALA A 10 2.65 -22.20 2.53
N ALA A 11 3.69 -21.73 1.84
CA ALA A 11 4.87 -21.15 2.47
C ALA A 11 4.52 -19.87 3.24
N PHE A 12 3.70 -18.99 2.66
CA PHE A 12 3.21 -17.78 3.32
C PHE A 12 2.39 -18.11 4.56
N ALA A 13 1.42 -19.02 4.46
CA ALA A 13 0.63 -19.45 5.61
C ALA A 13 1.49 -20.12 6.70
N SER A 14 2.54 -20.86 6.32
CA SER A 14 3.50 -21.42 7.27
C SER A 14 4.32 -20.35 7.97
N TYR A 15 4.74 -19.31 7.25
CA TYR A 15 5.47 -18.17 7.80
C TYR A 15 4.58 -17.39 8.79
N THR A 16 3.35 -17.06 8.39
CA THR A 16 2.46 -16.21 9.20
C THR A 16 1.94 -16.91 10.46
N LYS A 17 1.94 -18.25 10.51
CA LYS A 17 1.59 -19.05 11.71
C LYS A 17 2.55 -18.85 12.88
N ASN A 18 3.76 -18.38 12.63
CA ASN A 18 4.72 -18.07 13.69
C ASN A 18 4.37 -16.77 14.45
N PHE A 19 3.44 -15.99 13.90
CA PHE A 19 2.90 -14.79 14.53
C PHE A 19 1.48 -15.11 15.04
N ASN A 20 1.00 -14.37 16.05
CA ASN A 20 -0.35 -14.59 16.58
C ASN A 20 -1.42 -14.17 15.55
N PRO A 21 -2.10 -15.10 14.85
CA PRO A 21 -3.03 -14.74 13.78
C PRO A 21 -4.36 -14.20 14.33
N GLU A 22 -4.64 -14.41 15.62
CA GLU A 22 -5.78 -13.84 16.32
C GLU A 22 -5.55 -12.36 16.68
N ASP A 23 -4.32 -11.86 16.53
CA ASP A 23 -4.07 -10.42 16.59
C ASP A 23 -4.69 -9.77 15.34
N PRO A 24 -5.66 -8.84 15.51
CA PRO A 24 -6.31 -8.16 14.40
C PRO A 24 -5.33 -7.51 13.41
N LYS A 25 -4.19 -7.01 13.90
CA LYS A 25 -3.14 -6.39 13.07
C LYS A 25 -2.47 -7.41 12.14
N ILE A 26 -2.23 -8.62 12.64
CA ILE A 26 -1.65 -9.71 11.85
C ILE A 26 -2.69 -10.22 10.84
N ALA A 27 -3.93 -10.45 11.28
CA ALA A 27 -5.01 -10.89 10.41
C ALA A 27 -5.26 -9.91 9.24
N LEU A 28 -5.26 -8.60 9.54
CA LEU A 28 -5.36 -7.55 8.55
C LEU A 28 -4.23 -7.64 7.52
N LYS A 29 -2.98 -7.77 7.96
CA LYS A 29 -1.83 -7.85 7.06
C LYS A 29 -1.82 -9.10 6.19
N ILE A 30 -2.33 -10.23 6.70
CA ILE A 30 -2.55 -11.44 5.90
C ILE A 30 -3.59 -11.17 4.80
N SER A 31 -4.76 -10.62 5.17
CA SER A 31 -5.84 -10.32 4.22
C SER A 31 -5.39 -9.32 3.14
N HIS A 32 -4.71 -8.26 3.57
CA HIS A 32 -4.12 -7.23 2.71
C HIS A 32 -3.14 -7.84 1.70
N THR A 33 -2.23 -8.72 2.15
CA THR A 33 -1.23 -9.37 1.27
C THR A 33 -1.90 -10.12 0.11
N TYR A 34 -2.95 -10.91 0.38
CA TYR A 34 -3.65 -11.62 -0.68
C TYR A 34 -4.34 -10.69 -1.67
N ARG A 35 -4.94 -9.60 -1.19
CA ARG A 35 -5.61 -8.61 -2.07
C ARG A 35 -4.61 -7.84 -2.93
N VAL A 36 -3.48 -7.44 -2.35
CA VAL A 36 -2.39 -6.79 -3.10
C VAL A 36 -1.80 -7.72 -4.16
N ALA A 37 -1.69 -9.02 -3.88
CA ALA A 37 -1.26 -10.01 -4.86
C ALA A 37 -2.22 -10.11 -6.05
N GLU A 38 -3.53 -10.20 -5.81
CA GLU A 38 -4.52 -10.26 -6.90
C GLU A 38 -4.63 -8.93 -7.65
N ASN A 39 -4.52 -7.78 -6.97
CA ASN A 39 -4.43 -6.47 -7.63
C ASN A 39 -3.19 -6.38 -8.53
N SER A 40 -2.04 -6.85 -8.05
CA SER A 40 -0.78 -6.85 -8.82
C SER A 40 -0.93 -7.70 -10.08
N ARG A 41 -1.55 -8.88 -9.97
CA ARG A 41 -1.90 -9.76 -11.10
C ARG A 41 -2.81 -9.05 -12.09
N ALA A 42 -3.92 -8.46 -11.62
CA ALA A 42 -4.89 -7.78 -12.47
C ALA A 42 -4.26 -6.61 -13.25
N ILE A 43 -3.44 -5.80 -12.58
CA ILE A 43 -2.71 -4.69 -13.20
C ILE A 43 -1.74 -5.25 -14.26
N ALA A 44 -0.90 -6.23 -13.93
CA ALA A 44 0.05 -6.83 -14.87
C ALA A 44 -0.65 -7.42 -16.12
N SER A 45 -1.77 -8.13 -15.92
CA SER A 45 -2.58 -8.67 -17.01
C SER A 45 -3.14 -7.57 -17.91
N SER A 46 -3.60 -6.44 -17.34
CA SER A 46 -4.10 -5.30 -18.11
C SER A 46 -3.04 -4.64 -19.00
N LEU A 47 -1.77 -4.81 -18.64
CA LEU A 47 -0.61 -4.29 -19.38
C LEU A 47 -0.15 -5.27 -20.48
N ASN A 48 -0.84 -6.41 -20.67
CA ASN A 48 -0.48 -7.46 -21.62
C ASN A 48 0.96 -7.98 -21.41
N MET A 49 1.38 -8.07 -20.14
CA MET A 49 2.67 -8.68 -19.78
C MET A 49 2.66 -10.18 -20.10
N SER A 50 3.85 -10.80 -20.13
CA SER A 50 3.94 -12.25 -20.31
C SER A 50 3.31 -13.00 -19.14
N GLU A 51 2.82 -14.23 -19.35
CA GLU A 51 2.25 -15.06 -18.28
C GLU A 51 3.22 -15.24 -17.11
N ASP A 52 4.52 -15.38 -17.38
CA ASP A 52 5.53 -15.46 -16.33
C ASP A 52 5.67 -14.14 -15.57
N ASP A 53 5.62 -12.99 -16.24
CA ASP A 53 5.66 -11.68 -15.59
C ASP A 53 4.41 -11.38 -14.76
N ILE A 54 3.23 -11.83 -15.21
CA ILE A 54 1.97 -11.71 -14.47
C ILE A 54 2.08 -12.47 -13.14
N GLU A 55 2.61 -13.68 -13.17
CA GLU A 55 2.81 -14.50 -11.97
C GLU A 55 3.92 -13.95 -11.06
N ILE A 56 4.94 -13.28 -11.62
CA ILE A 56 5.95 -12.56 -10.84
C ILE A 56 5.35 -11.31 -10.16
N ALA A 57 4.47 -10.56 -10.83
CA ALA A 57 3.77 -9.44 -10.21
C ALA A 57 2.91 -9.91 -9.03
N TRP A 58 2.17 -11.01 -9.23
CA TRP A 58 1.40 -11.66 -8.17
C TRP A 58 2.29 -12.07 -6.98
N LEU A 59 3.45 -12.69 -7.26
CA LEU A 59 4.41 -13.10 -6.23
C LEU A 59 4.97 -11.90 -5.45
N ILE A 60 5.32 -10.81 -6.13
CA ILE A 60 5.78 -9.58 -5.47
C ILE A 60 4.69 -9.09 -4.52
N GLY A 61 3.43 -9.08 -4.93
CA GLY A 61 2.30 -8.77 -4.06
C GLY A 61 2.17 -9.69 -2.85
N MET A 62 2.43 -10.99 -3.00
CA MET A 62 2.46 -11.93 -1.87
C MET A 62 3.59 -11.68 -0.86
N LEU A 63 4.66 -11.00 -1.27
CA LEU A 63 5.89 -10.89 -0.48
C LEU A 63 6.25 -9.47 -0.04
N HIS A 64 5.59 -8.44 -0.58
CA HIS A 64 5.95 -7.04 -0.36
C HIS A 64 6.00 -6.65 1.13
N ASP A 65 5.03 -7.14 1.91
CA ASP A 65 4.85 -6.81 3.33
C ASP A 65 5.42 -7.89 4.27
N ILE A 66 6.25 -8.83 3.78
CA ILE A 66 6.80 -9.92 4.61
C ILE A 66 7.59 -9.39 5.83
N GLY A 67 8.21 -8.22 5.68
CA GLY A 67 8.92 -7.51 6.74
C GLY A 67 8.01 -6.98 7.86
N ARG A 68 6.71 -6.76 7.60
CA ARG A 68 5.76 -6.26 8.62
C ARG A 68 5.61 -7.21 9.79
N PHE A 69 5.57 -8.51 9.51
CA PHE A 69 5.38 -9.53 10.54
C PHE A 69 6.55 -9.55 11.55
N GLU A 70 7.78 -9.48 11.05
CA GLU A 70 8.97 -9.36 11.90
C GLU A 70 9.07 -7.97 12.55
N GLN A 71 8.60 -6.92 11.87
CA GLN A 71 8.59 -5.55 12.42
C GLN A 71 7.71 -5.47 13.68
N ILE A 72 6.48 -6.00 13.62
CA ILE A 72 5.57 -5.95 14.76
C ILE A 72 6.04 -6.85 15.91
N GLU A 73 6.58 -8.04 15.62
CA GLU A 73 7.13 -8.94 16.64
C GLU A 73 8.33 -8.32 17.37
N ARG A 74 9.24 -7.68 16.63
CA ARG A 74 10.48 -7.13 17.19
C ARG A 74 10.33 -5.75 17.82
N TYR A 75 9.45 -4.90 17.28
CA TYR A 75 9.36 -3.49 17.67
C TYR A 75 7.99 -3.09 18.24
N GLY A 76 6.97 -3.94 18.16
CA GLY A 76 5.63 -3.64 18.69
C GLY A 76 4.86 -2.56 17.92
N THR A 77 5.34 -2.16 16.72
CA THR A 77 4.72 -1.11 15.90
C THR A 77 4.96 -1.36 14.41
N PHE A 78 4.02 -0.92 13.55
CA PHE A 78 4.22 -0.82 12.09
C PHE A 78 4.73 0.56 11.65
N ASN A 79 5.08 1.43 12.59
CA ASN A 79 5.59 2.76 12.25
C ASN A 79 7.07 2.67 11.90
N ASP A 80 7.40 2.74 10.61
CA ASP A 80 8.77 2.63 10.10
C ASP A 80 9.73 3.64 10.74
N SER A 81 9.28 4.88 10.98
CA SER A 81 10.13 5.91 11.60
C SER A 81 10.44 5.69 13.07
N GLN A 82 9.66 4.84 13.74
CA GLN A 82 9.88 4.43 15.13
C GLN A 82 10.55 3.05 15.21
N SER A 83 10.79 2.39 14.07
CA SER A 83 11.30 1.02 14.00
C SER A 83 12.28 0.85 12.83
N VAL A 84 11.86 0.15 11.77
CA VAL A 84 12.64 -0.16 10.57
C VAL A 84 11.78 0.05 9.33
N ASP A 85 12.42 0.41 8.22
CA ASP A 85 11.78 0.42 6.90
C ASP A 85 11.41 -1.02 6.49
N HIS A 86 10.11 -1.31 6.40
CA HIS A 86 9.61 -2.66 6.17
C HIS A 86 9.89 -3.19 4.76
N GLY A 87 10.01 -2.33 3.74
CA GLY A 87 10.36 -2.74 2.39
C GLY A 87 11.82 -3.19 2.32
N ASP A 88 12.74 -2.42 2.89
CA ASP A 88 14.14 -2.81 2.98
C ASP A 88 14.35 -4.05 3.86
N PHE A 89 13.65 -4.11 4.99
CA PHE A 89 13.74 -5.23 5.91
C PHE A 89 13.18 -6.51 5.30
N GLY A 90 12.01 -6.44 4.64
CA GLY A 90 11.41 -7.58 3.93
C GLY A 90 12.31 -8.11 2.82
N ALA A 91 12.92 -7.21 2.04
CA ALA A 91 13.89 -7.59 1.01
C ALA A 91 15.14 -8.27 1.60
N ASP A 92 15.65 -7.78 2.74
CA ASP A 92 16.79 -8.40 3.43
C ASP A 92 16.46 -9.82 3.92
N LEU A 93 15.30 -10.03 4.53
CA LEU A 93 14.82 -11.35 4.94
C LEU A 93 14.76 -12.32 3.75
N LEU A 94 14.17 -11.86 2.64
CA LEU A 94 14.01 -12.68 1.44
C LEU A 94 15.34 -13.07 0.80
N PHE A 95 16.24 -12.10 0.57
CA PHE A 95 17.39 -12.31 -0.30
C PHE A 95 18.72 -12.45 0.43
N LYS A 96 18.94 -11.72 1.53
CA LYS A 96 20.17 -11.86 2.34
C LYS A 96 20.09 -13.06 3.28
N GLU A 97 18.94 -13.27 3.91
CA GLU A 97 18.73 -14.42 4.82
C GLU A 97 18.22 -15.67 4.07
N GLY A 98 17.80 -15.51 2.81
CA GLY A 98 17.47 -16.61 1.92
C GLY A 98 16.05 -17.17 2.08
N LEU A 99 15.16 -16.45 2.77
CA LEU A 99 13.77 -16.84 2.98
C LEU A 99 13.00 -17.06 1.66
N ILE A 100 13.38 -16.37 0.58
CA ILE A 100 12.76 -16.51 -0.76
C ILE A 100 12.80 -17.96 -1.28
N ARG A 101 13.76 -18.78 -0.85
CA ARG A 101 13.91 -20.20 -1.25
C ARG A 101 12.74 -21.08 -0.79
N ASN A 102 11.98 -20.63 0.20
CA ASN A 102 10.77 -21.33 0.65
C ASN A 102 9.60 -21.15 -0.34
N TYR A 103 9.63 -20.08 -1.13
CA TYR A 103 8.54 -19.68 -2.02
C TYR A 103 8.80 -20.13 -3.46
N ILE A 104 9.99 -19.89 -3.99
CA ILE A 104 10.35 -20.16 -5.38
C ILE A 104 11.75 -20.78 -5.51
N ASP A 105 11.92 -21.61 -6.54
CA ASP A 105 13.21 -22.24 -6.86
C ASP A 105 13.97 -21.46 -7.95
N VAL A 106 13.24 -20.79 -8.85
CA VAL A 106 13.83 -19.95 -9.91
C VAL A 106 14.45 -18.68 -9.33
N ARG A 107 15.57 -18.24 -9.92
CA ARG A 107 16.36 -17.11 -9.42
C ARG A 107 16.51 -15.97 -10.42
N ASP A 108 16.06 -16.16 -11.66
CA ASP A 108 16.21 -15.17 -12.75
C ASP A 108 15.52 -13.84 -12.46
N TYR A 109 14.55 -13.83 -11.55
CA TYR A 109 13.75 -12.66 -11.16
C TYR A 109 14.18 -12.03 -9.84
N ASP A 110 15.19 -12.57 -9.16
CA ASP A 110 15.58 -12.12 -7.81
C ASP A 110 15.80 -10.61 -7.73
N ALA A 111 16.60 -10.05 -8.66
CA ALA A 111 16.93 -8.64 -8.66
C ALA A 111 15.70 -7.75 -8.88
N ILE A 112 14.75 -8.22 -9.70
CA ILE A 112 13.50 -7.51 -9.98
C ILE A 112 12.60 -7.55 -8.73
N ILE A 113 12.40 -8.73 -8.15
CA ILE A 113 11.56 -8.94 -6.97
C ILE A 113 12.13 -8.15 -5.79
N GLU A 114 13.43 -8.28 -5.53
CA GLU A 114 14.12 -7.56 -4.46
C GLU A 114 13.95 -6.05 -4.62
N THR A 115 14.21 -5.52 -5.82
CA THR A 115 14.08 -4.08 -6.06
C THR A 115 12.64 -3.61 -5.91
N ALA A 116 11.66 -4.32 -6.48
CA ALA A 116 10.25 -3.93 -6.36
C ALA A 116 9.80 -3.88 -4.89
N ILE A 117 10.20 -4.87 -4.08
CA ILE A 117 9.91 -4.90 -2.63
C ILE A 117 10.61 -3.74 -1.91
N ARG A 118 11.88 -3.44 -2.21
CA ARG A 118 12.55 -2.28 -1.58
C ARG A 118 11.90 -0.95 -1.94
N GLN A 119 11.32 -0.83 -3.14
CA GLN A 119 10.77 0.41 -3.64
C GLN A 119 9.28 0.63 -3.28
N HIS A 120 8.58 -0.38 -2.78
CA HIS A 120 7.12 -0.31 -2.68
C HIS A 120 6.61 0.75 -1.68
N ASN A 121 7.33 0.97 -0.57
CA ASN A 121 6.94 1.95 0.46
C ASN A 121 7.63 3.32 0.34
N LYS A 122 8.56 3.49 -0.60
CA LYS A 122 9.36 4.72 -0.72
C LYS A 122 8.50 5.88 -1.20
N TYR A 123 8.87 7.12 -0.86
CA TYR A 123 8.10 8.28 -1.33
C TYR A 123 8.13 8.42 -2.86
N ARG A 124 9.30 8.14 -3.47
CA ARG A 124 9.51 8.05 -4.92
C ARG A 124 10.26 6.77 -5.25
N VAL A 125 10.02 6.25 -6.45
CA VAL A 125 10.82 5.16 -7.01
C VAL A 125 12.20 5.71 -7.35
N CYS A 126 13.26 4.95 -7.05
CA CYS A 126 14.63 5.32 -7.35
C CYS A 126 14.83 5.55 -8.86
N GLU A 127 15.60 6.58 -9.22
CA GLU A 127 15.96 6.85 -10.61
C GLU A 127 16.98 5.83 -11.15
N GLY A 128 17.02 5.67 -12.47
CA GLY A 128 18.02 4.83 -13.15
C GLY A 128 17.75 3.33 -13.12
N LEU A 129 16.57 2.89 -12.66
CA LEU A 129 16.10 1.52 -12.84
C LEU A 129 15.90 1.22 -14.33
N ASN A 130 16.10 -0.05 -14.73
CA ASN A 130 15.68 -0.47 -16.06
C ASN A 130 14.14 -0.51 -16.13
N SER A 131 13.59 -0.30 -17.33
CA SER A 131 12.14 -0.17 -17.56
C SER A 131 11.33 -1.36 -17.03
N ARG A 132 11.86 -2.58 -17.11
CA ARG A 132 11.16 -3.77 -16.60
C ARG A 132 11.07 -3.76 -15.07
N THR A 133 12.15 -3.40 -14.38
CA THR A 133 12.18 -3.34 -12.91
C THR A 133 11.33 -2.19 -12.38
N GLU A 134 11.39 -1.04 -13.05
CA GLU A 134 10.55 0.12 -12.76
C GLU A 134 9.06 -0.22 -12.92
N GLN A 135 8.69 -0.94 -13.98
CA GLN A 135 7.31 -1.42 -14.19
C GLN A 135 6.82 -2.26 -13.01
N PHE A 136 7.60 -3.25 -12.55
CA PHE A 136 7.21 -4.05 -11.38
C PHE A 136 7.12 -3.23 -10.10
N ALA A 137 8.02 -2.27 -9.88
CA ALA A 137 7.96 -1.35 -8.74
C ALA A 137 6.67 -0.50 -8.77
N HIS A 138 6.25 -0.01 -9.93
CA HIS A 138 4.98 0.71 -10.05
C HIS A 138 3.77 -0.18 -9.85
N ILE A 139 3.77 -1.41 -10.37
CA ILE A 139 2.66 -2.36 -10.20
C ILE A 139 2.40 -2.61 -8.72
N ILE A 140 3.43 -2.93 -7.94
CA ILE A 140 3.24 -3.23 -6.51
C ILE A 140 2.79 -2.00 -5.73
N ARG A 141 3.33 -0.81 -6.06
CA ARG A 141 2.94 0.45 -5.41
C ARG A 141 1.48 0.81 -5.69
N ASP A 142 1.02 0.59 -6.91
CA ASP A 142 -0.37 0.80 -7.27
C ASP A 142 -1.27 -0.21 -6.57
N ALA A 143 -0.93 -1.49 -6.63
CA ALA A 143 -1.70 -2.57 -6.02
C ALA A 143 -1.87 -2.40 -4.50
N ASP A 144 -0.80 -1.97 -3.82
CA ASP A 144 -0.80 -1.65 -2.39
C ASP A 144 -1.73 -0.48 -2.07
N LYS A 145 -1.56 0.67 -2.76
CA LYS A 145 -2.43 1.85 -2.58
C LYS A 145 -3.91 1.55 -2.82
N VAL A 146 -4.22 0.73 -3.83
CA VAL A 146 -5.60 0.29 -4.10
C VAL A 146 -6.18 -0.39 -2.86
N ASP A 147 -5.46 -1.32 -2.22
CA ASP A 147 -5.98 -2.00 -1.03
C ASP A 147 -5.89 -1.15 0.25
N ILE A 148 -4.96 -0.18 0.34
CA ILE A 148 -4.90 0.78 1.47
C ILE A 148 -6.24 1.49 1.65
N PHE A 149 -6.95 1.84 0.58
CA PHE A 149 -8.28 2.47 0.69
C PHE A 149 -9.28 1.58 1.42
N ARG A 150 -9.29 0.26 1.15
CA ARG A 150 -10.11 -0.70 1.91
C ARG A 150 -9.70 -0.72 3.37
N VAL A 151 -8.40 -0.83 3.64
CA VAL A 151 -7.87 -0.88 5.01
C VAL A 151 -8.34 0.33 5.82
N GLN A 152 -8.34 1.52 5.23
CA GLN A 152 -8.81 2.74 5.90
C GLN A 152 -10.32 2.75 6.23
N VAL A 153 -11.12 1.95 5.52
CA VAL A 153 -12.57 1.85 5.73
C VAL A 153 -12.93 0.71 6.68
N GLU A 154 -12.34 -0.46 6.47
CA GLU A 154 -12.73 -1.68 7.19
C GLU A 154 -12.10 -1.76 8.59
N GLU A 155 -10.98 -1.08 8.81
CA GLU A 155 -10.37 -1.01 10.13
C GLU A 155 -11.01 0.06 11.02
N PRO A 156 -11.16 -0.21 12.33
CA PRO A 156 -11.63 0.81 13.26
C PRO A 156 -10.75 2.06 13.21
N ILE A 157 -11.38 3.23 13.03
CA ILE A 157 -10.68 4.53 13.01
C ILE A 157 -9.80 4.73 14.24
N ILE A 158 -10.27 4.32 15.42
CA ILE A 158 -9.49 4.35 16.67
C ILE A 158 -8.20 3.52 16.55
N GLY A 159 -8.23 2.39 15.84
CA GLY A 159 -7.05 1.54 15.63
C GLY A 159 -6.01 2.18 14.71
N ILE A 160 -6.43 2.98 13.73
CA ILE A 160 -5.55 3.67 12.79
C ILE A 160 -5.02 4.99 13.36
N TYR A 161 -5.92 5.82 13.89
CA TYR A 161 -5.64 7.20 14.28
C TYR A 161 -5.49 7.40 15.79
N GLY A 162 -5.84 6.41 16.62
CA GLY A 162 -5.79 6.53 18.08
C GLY A 162 -6.92 7.36 18.70
N VAL A 163 -7.80 7.93 17.87
CA VAL A 163 -8.93 8.78 18.27
C VAL A 163 -10.19 8.36 17.51
N PRO A 164 -11.40 8.61 18.02
CA PRO A 164 -12.63 8.31 17.29
C PRO A 164 -12.86 9.34 16.17
N LEU A 165 -13.73 9.01 15.21
CA LEU A 165 -13.97 9.84 14.03
C LEU A 165 -14.42 11.24 14.40
N GLU A 166 -15.24 11.38 15.45
CA GLU A 166 -15.79 12.66 15.91
C GLU A 166 -14.68 13.63 16.34
N GLU A 167 -13.53 13.16 16.81
CA GLU A 167 -12.40 14.03 17.10
C GLU A 167 -11.70 14.51 15.82
N ILE A 168 -11.57 13.64 14.82
CA ILE A 168 -11.04 14.03 13.49
C ILE A 168 -11.95 15.07 12.83
N GLN A 169 -13.27 14.92 12.98
CA GLN A 169 -14.27 15.82 12.38
C GLN A 169 -14.25 17.24 12.96
N LYS A 170 -13.66 17.42 14.15
CA LYS A 170 -13.48 18.73 14.81
C LYS A 170 -12.18 19.43 14.43
N GLU A 171 -11.24 18.72 13.78
CA GLU A 171 -9.95 19.26 13.42
C GLU A 171 -10.01 20.15 12.17
N PHE A 172 -9.00 21.01 12.03
CA PHE A 172 -8.80 21.84 10.85
C PHE A 172 -7.76 21.19 9.94
N LEU A 173 -8.03 21.20 8.62
CA LEU A 173 -7.03 20.77 7.65
C LEU A 173 -5.93 21.83 7.55
N SER A 174 -4.68 21.43 7.76
CA SER A 174 -3.57 22.37 7.73
C SER A 174 -3.36 22.97 6.35
N ASP A 175 -2.95 24.25 6.31
CA ASP A 175 -2.68 24.95 5.05
C ASP A 175 -1.59 24.24 4.23
N ALA A 176 -0.55 23.72 4.88
CA ALA A 176 0.54 23.02 4.20
C ALA A 176 0.06 21.76 3.47
N VAL A 177 -0.80 20.96 4.10
CA VAL A 177 -1.38 19.76 3.46
C VAL A 177 -2.32 20.17 2.33
N PHE A 178 -3.16 21.19 2.54
CA PHE A 178 -4.08 21.64 1.50
C PHE A 178 -3.36 22.21 0.27
N GLU A 179 -2.30 23.01 0.46
CA GLU A 179 -1.52 23.52 -0.67
C GLU A 179 -0.79 22.40 -1.41
N GLN A 180 -0.18 21.44 -0.71
CA GLN A 180 0.47 20.30 -1.37
C GLN A 180 -0.55 19.41 -2.11
N PHE A 181 -1.78 19.28 -1.61
CA PHE A 181 -2.81 18.48 -2.29
C PHE A 181 -3.11 19.00 -3.70
N LYS A 182 -3.07 20.33 -3.89
CA LYS A 182 -3.28 20.97 -5.21
C LYS A 182 -2.16 20.68 -6.20
N GLU A 183 -1.02 20.18 -5.73
CA GLU A 183 0.09 19.77 -6.59
C GLU A 183 -0.13 18.37 -7.20
N HIS A 184 -1.24 17.69 -6.86
CA HIS A 184 -1.60 16.35 -7.34
C HIS A 184 -0.50 15.31 -7.07
N THR A 185 0.03 15.32 -5.85
CA THR A 185 1.01 14.32 -5.40
C THR A 185 0.64 13.78 -4.02
N ALA A 186 1.22 12.64 -3.64
CA ALA A 186 1.07 12.12 -2.28
C ALA A 186 1.62 13.11 -1.24
N ILE A 187 0.82 13.34 -0.19
CA ILE A 187 1.18 14.26 0.88
C ILE A 187 2.39 13.74 1.68
N LEU A 188 3.42 14.58 1.77
CA LEU A 188 4.63 14.36 2.57
C LEU A 188 4.26 14.18 4.04
N ARG A 189 4.86 13.17 4.67
CA ARG A 189 4.58 12.83 6.07
C ARG A 189 4.88 13.97 7.04
N GLU A 190 5.97 14.71 6.80
CA GLU A 190 6.40 15.83 7.64
C GLU A 190 5.46 17.04 7.64
N LEU A 191 4.58 17.17 6.64
CA LEU A 191 3.57 18.23 6.61
C LEU A 191 2.35 17.91 7.48
N LYS A 192 2.13 16.63 7.82
CA LYS A 192 0.94 16.17 8.54
C LYS A 192 1.11 16.39 10.04
N LYS A 193 0.27 17.25 10.62
CA LYS A 193 0.36 17.71 12.01
C LYS A 193 -0.81 17.24 12.88
N CYS A 194 -1.97 16.98 12.30
CA CYS A 194 -3.18 16.51 12.99
C CYS A 194 -3.73 15.22 12.35
N HIS A 195 -4.71 14.58 12.98
CA HIS A 195 -5.30 13.33 12.48
C HIS A 195 -6.00 13.53 11.13
N LEU A 196 -6.65 14.68 10.91
CA LEU A 196 -7.29 15.03 9.65
C LEU A 196 -6.27 15.19 8.51
N ASP A 197 -5.07 15.70 8.78
CA ASP A 197 -3.98 15.74 7.80
C ASP A 197 -3.57 14.32 7.36
N TYR A 198 -3.50 13.37 8.29
CA TYR A 198 -3.24 11.97 7.98
C TYR A 198 -4.41 11.34 7.21
N TYR A 199 -5.66 11.62 7.59
CA TYR A 199 -6.86 11.13 6.94
C TYR A 199 -6.92 11.58 5.47
N VAL A 200 -6.82 12.89 5.22
CA VAL A 200 -6.76 13.47 3.86
C VAL A 200 -5.53 12.99 3.09
N GLY A 201 -4.41 12.79 3.78
CA GLY A 201 -3.20 12.24 3.18
C GLY A 201 -3.42 10.91 2.49
N HIS A 202 -4.35 10.06 2.95
CA HIS A 202 -4.67 8.81 2.25
C HIS A 202 -5.33 9.06 0.89
N PHE A 203 -6.18 10.07 0.75
CA PHE A 203 -6.87 10.34 -0.52
C PHE A 203 -5.86 10.68 -1.62
N SER A 204 -4.82 11.45 -1.27
CA SER A 204 -3.77 11.88 -2.19
C SER A 204 -3.01 10.72 -2.86
N LEU A 205 -3.09 9.51 -2.30
CA LEU A 205 -2.50 8.32 -2.91
C LEU A 205 -3.10 8.01 -4.30
N ALA A 206 -4.33 8.46 -4.58
CA ALA A 206 -4.97 8.27 -5.88
C ALA A 206 -4.23 8.96 -7.02
N PHE A 207 -3.62 10.14 -6.76
CA PHE A 207 -2.82 10.86 -7.77
C PHE A 207 -1.58 10.08 -8.21
N GLU A 208 -1.11 9.17 -7.38
CA GLU A 208 0.10 8.38 -7.60
C GLU A 208 -0.21 6.99 -8.18
N LEU A 209 -1.46 6.74 -8.61
CA LEU A 209 -1.84 5.53 -9.34
C LEU A 209 -1.40 5.66 -10.79
N VAL A 210 -0.36 4.93 -11.15
CA VAL A 210 0.27 5.02 -12.47
C VAL A 210 -0.63 4.43 -13.56
N TYR A 211 -1.17 3.24 -13.33
CA TYR A 211 -1.85 2.49 -14.38
C TYR A 211 -3.37 2.75 -14.43
N PRO A 212 -3.96 2.81 -15.64
CA PRO A 212 -5.42 2.94 -15.77
C PRO A 212 -6.21 1.83 -15.07
N CYS A 213 -5.69 0.61 -15.05
CA CYS A 213 -6.32 -0.50 -14.34
C CYS A 213 -6.39 -0.23 -12.82
N SER A 214 -5.35 0.36 -12.22
CA SER A 214 -5.33 0.70 -10.80
C SER A 214 -6.41 1.72 -10.43
N ARG A 215 -6.61 2.75 -11.28
CA ARG A 215 -7.70 3.73 -11.11
C ARG A 215 -9.07 3.06 -11.26
N LYS A 216 -9.23 2.18 -12.26
CA LYS A 216 -10.45 1.38 -12.45
C LYS A 216 -10.76 0.52 -11.22
N LEU A 217 -9.79 -0.24 -10.71
CA LEU A 217 -9.95 -1.07 -9.50
C LEU A 217 -10.33 -0.22 -8.29
N THR A 218 -9.70 0.95 -8.13
CA THR A 218 -10.02 1.91 -7.06
C THR A 218 -11.48 2.38 -7.09
N LYS A 219 -12.03 2.63 -8.30
CA LYS A 219 -13.44 3.00 -8.47
C LYS A 219 -14.38 1.83 -8.21
N GLU A 220 -14.08 0.67 -8.79
CA GLU A 220 -14.95 -0.51 -8.70
C GLU A 220 -15.11 -1.00 -7.26
N GLN A 221 -14.09 -0.85 -6.42
CA GLN A 221 -14.18 -1.23 -5.00
C GLN A 221 -14.90 -0.21 -4.11
N GLY A 222 -15.06 1.06 -4.54
CA GLY A 222 -15.83 2.09 -3.82
C GLY A 222 -15.24 2.62 -2.51
N TYR A 223 -14.19 2.02 -1.94
CA TYR A 223 -13.68 2.42 -0.61
C TYR A 223 -13.16 3.86 -0.54
N LEU A 224 -12.49 4.37 -1.58
CA LEU A 224 -12.03 5.76 -1.57
C LEU A 224 -13.21 6.75 -1.63
N GLU A 225 -14.27 6.42 -2.36
CA GLU A 225 -15.50 7.22 -2.36
C GLU A 225 -16.10 7.30 -0.96
N GLN A 226 -16.20 6.16 -0.26
CA GLN A 226 -16.67 6.09 1.12
C GLN A 226 -15.79 6.92 2.08
N LEU A 227 -14.46 6.84 1.97
CA LEU A 227 -13.56 7.65 2.79
C LEU A 227 -13.80 9.16 2.61
N MET A 228 -14.09 9.58 1.39
CA MET A 228 -14.35 10.98 1.04
C MET A 228 -15.75 11.45 1.43
N GLU A 229 -16.63 10.61 1.97
CA GLU A 229 -17.93 11.02 2.54
C GLU A 229 -17.76 11.84 3.84
N LEU A 230 -16.54 11.93 4.37
CA LEU A 230 -16.18 12.71 5.55
C LEU A 230 -16.85 14.10 5.57
N LYS A 231 -17.48 14.40 6.70
CA LYS A 231 -18.01 15.72 7.06
C LYS A 231 -17.29 16.24 8.29
N VAL A 232 -16.86 17.50 8.24
CA VAL A 232 -16.15 18.19 9.32
C VAL A 232 -16.97 19.38 9.82
N GLU A 233 -16.75 19.80 11.06
CA GLU A 233 -17.56 20.85 11.72
C GLU A 233 -17.24 22.26 11.20
N ASP A 234 -15.96 22.54 10.89
CA ASP A 234 -15.52 23.85 10.43
C ASP A 234 -15.89 24.08 8.94
N PRO A 235 -16.68 25.13 8.61
CA PRO A 235 -17.12 25.37 7.23
C PRO A 235 -15.96 25.57 6.24
N LYS A 236 -14.89 26.27 6.65
CA LYS A 236 -13.73 26.51 5.78
C LYS A 236 -12.99 25.20 5.47
N THR A 237 -12.86 24.33 6.46
CA THR A 237 -12.28 23.00 6.29
C THR A 237 -13.19 22.13 5.42
N GLN A 238 -14.51 22.22 5.58
CA GLN A 238 -15.46 21.49 4.74
C GLN A 238 -15.35 21.90 3.26
N GLU A 239 -15.20 23.20 2.96
CA GLU A 239 -14.96 23.69 1.59
C GLU A 239 -13.67 23.09 0.99
N ARG A 240 -12.61 22.95 1.79
CA ARG A 240 -11.37 22.28 1.36
C ARG A 240 -11.57 20.80 1.08
N ILE A 241 -12.31 20.08 1.94
CA ILE A 241 -12.64 18.67 1.74
C ILE A 241 -13.49 18.49 0.48
N ASP A 242 -14.43 19.38 0.21
CA ASP A 242 -15.27 19.32 -0.99
C ASP A 242 -14.44 19.60 -2.26
N PHE A 243 -13.49 20.55 -2.22
CA PHE A 243 -12.49 20.74 -3.28
C PHE A 243 -11.66 19.47 -3.50
N ILE A 244 -11.10 18.90 -2.44
CA ILE A 244 -10.32 17.66 -2.48
C ILE A 244 -11.11 16.52 -3.13
N ARG A 245 -12.38 16.34 -2.74
CA ARG A 245 -13.26 15.32 -3.32
C ARG A 245 -13.41 15.50 -4.84
N ALA A 246 -13.59 16.74 -5.30
CA ALA A 246 -13.70 17.05 -6.73
C ALA A 246 -12.43 16.71 -7.50
N GLU A 247 -11.25 17.07 -6.96
CA GLU A 247 -9.96 16.79 -7.59
C GLU A 247 -9.69 15.28 -7.70
N ILE A 248 -9.99 14.52 -6.64
CA ILE A 248 -9.83 13.06 -6.64
C ILE A 248 -10.78 12.39 -7.64
N ASN A 249 -12.04 12.83 -7.69
CA ASN A 249 -12.99 12.31 -8.67
C ASN A 249 -12.50 12.57 -10.10
N SER A 250 -12.00 13.78 -10.39
CA SER A 250 -11.43 14.09 -11.71
C SER A 250 -10.16 13.28 -12.02
N CYS A 251 -9.34 12.95 -11.02
CA CYS A 251 -8.14 12.12 -11.20
C CYS A 251 -8.48 10.66 -11.55
N LEU A 252 -9.62 10.15 -11.07
CA LEU A 252 -10.07 8.79 -11.31
C LEU A 252 -10.91 8.65 -12.59
N GLU A 253 -11.33 9.72 -13.24
CA GLU A 253 -11.99 9.69 -14.56
C GLU A 253 -11.05 9.27 -15.70
#